data_AF-A0AAE0AIG8-F1
#
_entry.id   AF-A0AAE0AIG8-F1
#
_cell.length_a   1.000
_cell.length_b   1.000
_cell.length_c   1.000
_cell.angle_alpha   90.00
_cell.angle_beta   90.00
_cell.angle_gamma   90.00
#
_symmetry.space_group_name_H-M   'P 1'
#
loop_
_entity.id
_entity.type
_entity.pdbx_description
1 polymer ?
#
loop_
_entity_poly.entity_id
_entity_poly.type
_entity_poly.pdbx_seq_one_letter_code
_entity_poly.pdbx_strand_id
1 'polypeptide(L)'
;SECRIQKKILGFRPMDFAHTADNIFAVILSVLETYDITHRILSITLDNASANTKSIALFTERNIPQAGGYFFHQRCACHIINLVVQSGLKKVSNRIERIRDAISWIGSSNPRFQEFGRHCTLNGLRPRRFQTDMPVRWNSTYLMLKNCLEYDTTISGFYNMKLAESGCPPAQSLTPDDWYVAKIFVEFLQVFYNATVTLSGVYYPTSSQAIHQIVEMSDMLNTYREDDLLGDAVVAMETKFKKYWSEMPFLYALGVIVDPRIKLAGLEYLLEFTGNKLSIDYSEQITDIRNKLFEVFSIYERRFGGIHTEPSPEPDRQPLPTSWSILKRRKKDKSASSSSSTTRSAASSGAELNRFLEAQFDADENKENFDLLLWWKTYSYRYPVLSHLARDILVIPVSTVSSEQAFSTSGRIIEPRRNCLTPEMVEVLICIRDWEHARKRMQNEMVDEQFIQNFSNLYVDEGSASNQVQN
;
A
#
# COMPACT_ATOMS: atom_id res chain seq x y z
N SER A 1 10.15 16.34 -21.36
CA SER A 1 9.32 15.17 -21.00
C SER A 1 8.62 15.41 -19.66
N GLU A 2 7.36 15.01 -19.52
CA GLU A 2 6.64 15.03 -18.24
C GLU A 2 7.22 13.95 -17.31
N CYS A 3 7.47 14.25 -16.03
CA CYS A 3 7.91 13.25 -15.05
C CYS A 3 6.64 12.66 -14.41
N ARG A 4 6.13 11.58 -15.01
CA ARG A 4 4.87 10.93 -14.59
C ARG A 4 5.07 9.42 -14.56
N ILE A 5 4.59 8.76 -13.51
CA ILE A 5 4.60 7.30 -13.39
C ILE A 5 3.74 6.70 -14.50
N GLN A 6 4.16 5.56 -15.04
CA GLN A 6 3.40 4.79 -16.04
C GLN A 6 3.26 3.35 -15.54
N LYS A 7 2.05 2.82 -15.59
CA LYS A 7 1.76 1.41 -15.28
C LYS A 7 1.11 0.77 -16.49
N LYS A 8 1.64 -0.38 -16.89
CA LYS A 8 1.09 -1.21 -17.97
C LYS A 8 1.22 -2.68 -17.63
N ILE A 9 0.16 -3.43 -17.83
CA ILE A 9 0.21 -4.88 -17.86
C ILE A 9 0.90 -5.30 -19.15
N LEU A 10 1.94 -6.12 -19.05
CA LEU A 10 2.69 -6.64 -20.19
C LEU A 10 2.25 -8.06 -20.58
N GLY A 11 1.85 -8.86 -19.58
CA GLY A 11 1.30 -10.19 -19.84
C GLY A 11 0.33 -10.65 -18.76
N PHE A 12 -0.59 -11.52 -19.18
CA PHE A 12 -1.60 -12.16 -18.34
C PHE A 12 -1.76 -13.60 -18.83
N ARG A 13 -0.94 -14.51 -18.29
CA ARG A 13 -0.80 -15.86 -18.81
C ARG A 13 -1.37 -16.88 -17.82
N PRO A 14 -2.14 -17.89 -18.28
CA PRO A 14 -2.48 -19.01 -17.42
C PRO A 14 -1.22 -19.81 -17.09
N MET A 15 -1.18 -20.37 -15.88
CA MET A 15 -0.16 -21.33 -15.48
C MET A 15 -0.86 -22.66 -15.25
N ASP A 16 -0.89 -23.50 -16.28
CA ASP A 16 -1.55 -24.82 -16.23
C ASP A 16 -0.72 -25.89 -15.49
N PHE A 17 0.47 -25.51 -15.04
CA PHE A 17 1.43 -26.33 -14.33
C PHE A 17 1.64 -25.82 -12.90
N ALA A 18 2.25 -26.66 -12.06
CA ALA A 18 2.55 -26.31 -10.68
C ALA A 18 3.31 -24.98 -10.60
N HIS A 19 2.92 -24.12 -9.66
CA HIS A 19 3.54 -22.81 -9.41
C HIS A 19 4.89 -22.97 -8.69
N THR A 20 5.83 -23.68 -9.31
CA THR A 20 7.21 -23.82 -8.82
C THR A 20 8.04 -22.59 -9.18
N ALA A 21 9.18 -22.43 -8.51
CA ALA A 21 10.09 -21.29 -8.72
C ALA A 21 10.54 -21.16 -10.19
N ASP A 22 10.95 -22.28 -10.79
CA ASP A 22 11.42 -22.38 -12.18
C ASP A 22 10.31 -22.03 -13.18
N ASN A 23 9.10 -22.51 -12.92
CA ASN A 23 7.93 -22.28 -13.75
C ASN A 23 7.52 -20.80 -13.73
N ILE A 24 7.49 -20.17 -12.55
CA ILE A 24 7.22 -18.74 -12.40
C ILE A 24 8.31 -17.93 -13.10
N PHE A 25 9.57 -18.30 -12.91
CA PHE A 25 10.72 -17.65 -13.54
C PHE A 25 10.61 -17.70 -15.08
N ALA A 26 10.33 -18.87 -15.65
CA ALA A 26 10.21 -19.05 -17.09
C ALA A 26 9.06 -18.23 -17.70
N VAL A 27 7.92 -18.17 -17.03
CA VAL A 27 6.77 -17.37 -17.47
C VAL A 27 7.12 -15.88 -17.45
N ILE A 28 7.71 -15.36 -16.37
CA ILE A 28 8.12 -13.94 -16.30
C ILE A 28 9.18 -13.65 -17.36
N LEU A 29 10.19 -14.50 -17.51
CA LEU A 29 11.26 -14.32 -18.49
C LEU A 29 10.73 -14.26 -19.92
N SER A 30 9.84 -15.19 -20.30
CA SER A 30 9.25 -15.20 -21.64
C SER A 30 8.42 -13.96 -21.94
N VAL A 31 7.75 -13.36 -20.95
CA VAL A 31 7.09 -12.04 -21.11
C VAL A 31 8.14 -10.96 -21.37
N LEU A 32 9.21 -10.91 -20.58
CA LEU A 32 10.28 -9.92 -20.74
C LEU A 32 10.99 -10.03 -22.10
N GLU A 33 11.20 -11.25 -22.59
CA GLU A 33 11.78 -11.53 -23.91
C GLU A 33 10.86 -11.10 -25.05
N THR A 34 9.54 -11.31 -24.91
CA THR A 34 8.53 -10.88 -25.90
C THR A 34 8.61 -9.37 -26.19
N TYR A 35 8.97 -8.56 -25.18
CA TYR A 35 9.08 -7.10 -25.30
C TYR A 35 10.52 -6.59 -25.42
N ASP A 36 11.53 -7.47 -25.46
CA ASP A 36 12.96 -7.12 -25.47
C ASP A 36 13.38 -6.18 -24.32
N ILE A 37 12.93 -6.49 -23.09
CA ILE A 37 13.19 -5.67 -21.89
C ILE A 37 13.93 -6.43 -20.77
N THR A 38 14.48 -7.60 -21.06
CA THR A 38 15.26 -8.40 -20.09
C THR A 38 16.44 -7.63 -19.48
N HIS A 39 17.01 -6.69 -20.23
CA HIS A 39 18.10 -5.82 -19.80
C HIS A 39 17.64 -4.52 -19.10
N ARG A 40 16.33 -4.28 -19.00
CA ARG A 40 15.72 -3.04 -18.47
C ARG A 40 14.88 -3.29 -17.22
N ILE A 41 15.36 -4.17 -16.35
CA ILE A 41 14.69 -4.49 -15.09
C ILE A 41 15.40 -3.75 -13.97
N LEU A 42 14.67 -3.01 -13.15
CA LEU A 42 15.22 -2.35 -11.96
C LEU A 42 14.82 -3.09 -10.69
N SER A 43 13.57 -3.56 -10.65
CA SER A 43 12.99 -4.19 -9.48
C SER A 43 11.98 -5.27 -9.86
N ILE A 44 11.85 -6.28 -9.00
CA ILE A 44 10.73 -7.23 -9.05
C ILE A 44 10.02 -7.27 -7.69
N THR A 45 8.70 -7.06 -7.76
CA THR A 45 7.74 -7.10 -6.64
C THR A 45 6.90 -8.36 -6.78
N LEU A 46 6.87 -9.21 -5.75
CA LEU A 46 5.98 -10.38 -5.72
C LEU A 46 5.25 -10.47 -4.38
N ASP A 47 4.20 -11.27 -4.31
CA ASP A 47 3.56 -11.59 -3.03
C ASP A 47 4.48 -12.46 -2.13
N ASN A 48 4.00 -12.82 -0.95
CA ASN A 48 4.79 -13.57 0.03
C ASN A 48 4.70 -15.11 -0.14
N ALA A 49 4.49 -15.62 -1.36
CA ALA A 49 4.56 -17.06 -1.62
C ALA A 49 6.01 -17.59 -1.59
N SER A 50 6.20 -18.80 -1.07
CA SER A 50 7.54 -19.43 -0.97
C SER A 50 8.18 -19.68 -2.34
N ALA A 51 7.38 -20.01 -3.35
CA ALA A 51 7.84 -20.19 -4.73
C ALA A 51 8.34 -18.87 -5.35
N ASN A 52 7.72 -17.74 -5.02
CA ASN A 52 8.11 -16.42 -5.50
C ASN A 52 9.49 -16.03 -4.97
N THR A 53 9.78 -16.27 -3.68
CA THR A 53 11.11 -15.99 -3.12
C THR A 53 12.21 -16.78 -3.83
N LYS A 54 11.97 -18.05 -4.14
CA LYS A 54 12.91 -18.90 -4.89
C LYS A 54 13.05 -18.48 -6.35
N SER A 55 11.95 -18.05 -6.99
CA SER A 55 11.98 -17.57 -8.37
C SER A 55 12.88 -16.33 -8.53
N ILE A 56 12.88 -15.44 -7.53
CA ILE A 56 13.76 -14.27 -7.52
C ILE A 56 15.23 -14.64 -7.40
N ALA A 57 15.57 -15.68 -6.63
CA ALA A 57 16.95 -16.17 -6.57
C ALA A 57 17.46 -16.54 -7.97
N LEU A 58 16.62 -17.15 -8.82
CA LEU A 58 16.96 -17.48 -10.20
C LEU A 58 17.25 -16.24 -11.06
N PHE A 59 16.55 -15.11 -10.85
CA PHE A 59 16.86 -13.85 -11.54
C PHE A 59 18.26 -13.34 -11.17
N THR A 60 18.60 -13.39 -9.88
CA THR A 60 19.93 -13.00 -9.39
C THR A 60 21.02 -13.95 -9.90
N GLU A 61 20.83 -15.26 -9.79
CA GLU A 61 21.79 -16.29 -10.23
C GLU A 61 22.08 -16.22 -11.73
N ARG A 62 21.09 -15.84 -12.54
CA ARG A 62 21.24 -15.70 -13.99
C ARG A 62 21.69 -14.31 -14.44
N ASN A 63 22.10 -13.44 -13.52
CA ASN A 63 22.53 -12.06 -13.80
C ASN A 63 21.50 -11.26 -14.61
N ILE A 64 20.22 -11.37 -14.25
CA ILE A 64 19.14 -10.60 -14.85
C ILE A 64 18.73 -9.51 -13.84
N PRO A 65 18.87 -8.21 -14.18
CA PRO A 65 19.24 -7.62 -15.48
C PRO A 65 20.75 -7.66 -15.79
N GLN A 66 21.09 -7.88 -17.05
CA GLN A 66 22.48 -7.93 -17.54
C GLN A 66 23.18 -6.56 -17.59
N ALA A 67 22.43 -5.46 -17.53
CA ALA A 67 22.92 -4.10 -17.80
C ALA A 67 23.73 -3.46 -16.66
N GLY A 68 23.93 -4.17 -15.55
CA GLY A 68 24.52 -3.61 -14.32
C GLY A 68 23.57 -2.64 -13.60
N GLY A 69 23.77 -2.48 -12.30
CA GLY A 69 22.86 -1.72 -11.43
C GLY A 69 22.67 -2.38 -10.08
N TYR A 70 21.90 -1.74 -9.20
CA TYR A 70 21.40 -2.38 -7.98
C TYR A 70 20.00 -2.93 -8.24
N PHE A 71 19.81 -4.24 -8.10
CA PHE A 71 18.52 -4.90 -8.30
C PHE A 71 17.69 -4.86 -7.01
N PHE A 72 16.49 -4.28 -7.08
CA PHE A 72 15.59 -4.20 -5.93
C PHE A 72 14.59 -5.36 -5.93
N HIS A 73 14.62 -6.16 -4.88
CA HIS A 73 13.55 -7.11 -4.60
C HIS A 73 12.83 -6.72 -3.32
N GLN A 74 11.49 -6.76 -3.35
CA GLN A 74 10.69 -6.81 -2.13
C GLN A 74 9.45 -7.68 -2.26
N ARG A 75 8.80 -7.87 -1.12
CA ARG A 75 7.49 -8.50 -0.96
C ARG A 75 6.40 -7.42 -0.93
N CYS A 76 5.26 -7.72 -1.52
CA CYS A 76 4.09 -6.86 -1.51
C CYS A 76 3.69 -6.43 -0.09
N ALA A 77 3.77 -5.13 0.19
CA ALA A 77 3.40 -4.54 1.47
C ALA A 77 1.93 -4.80 1.83
N CYS A 78 1.00 -4.61 0.88
CA CYS A 78 -0.43 -4.86 1.11
C CYS A 78 -0.72 -6.33 1.44
N HIS A 79 0.03 -7.26 0.84
CA HIS A 79 -0.09 -8.68 1.20
C HIS A 79 0.41 -8.94 2.62
N ILE A 80 1.52 -8.30 3.03
CA ILE A 80 2.00 -8.37 4.41
C ILE A 80 0.96 -7.80 5.38
N ILE A 81 0.36 -6.64 5.08
CA ILE A 81 -0.73 -6.05 5.89
C ILE A 81 -1.89 -7.05 6.01
N ASN A 82 -2.30 -7.67 4.90
CA ASN A 82 -3.33 -8.71 4.93
C ASN A 82 -2.95 -9.88 5.86
N LEU A 83 -1.71 -10.37 5.81
CA LEU A 83 -1.25 -11.44 6.71
C LEU A 83 -1.24 -11.02 8.19
N VAL A 84 -0.90 -9.77 8.48
CA VAL A 84 -0.94 -9.19 9.82
C VAL A 84 -2.39 -9.13 10.31
N VAL A 85 -3.27 -8.43 9.60
CA VAL A 85 -4.68 -8.27 10.03
C VAL A 85 -5.39 -9.61 10.15
N GLN A 86 -5.15 -10.54 9.23
CA GLN A 86 -5.74 -11.88 9.29
C GLN A 86 -5.28 -12.69 10.51
N SER A 87 -4.08 -12.49 11.04
CA SER A 87 -3.67 -13.17 12.28
C SER A 87 -4.42 -12.65 13.50
N GLY A 88 -4.72 -11.35 13.53
CA GLY A 88 -5.56 -10.73 14.56
C GLY A 88 -7.03 -11.14 14.45
N LEU A 89 -7.63 -11.02 13.25
CA LEU A 89 -9.04 -11.34 13.03
C LEU A 89 -9.41 -12.76 13.43
N LYS A 90 -8.50 -13.73 13.28
CA LYS A 90 -8.72 -15.11 13.74
C LYS A 90 -8.98 -15.22 15.24
N LYS A 91 -8.46 -14.29 16.05
CA LYS A 91 -8.66 -14.25 17.52
C LYS A 91 -10.00 -13.68 17.92
N VAL A 92 -10.61 -12.90 17.04
CA VAL A 92 -11.79 -12.09 17.36
C VAL A 92 -12.98 -12.30 16.42
N SER A 93 -12.83 -13.18 15.43
CA SER A 93 -13.83 -13.43 14.39
C SER A 93 -15.20 -13.84 14.93
N ASN A 94 -15.24 -14.58 16.04
CA ASN A 94 -16.47 -14.98 16.72
C ASN A 94 -17.27 -13.80 17.28
N ARG A 95 -16.62 -12.67 17.59
CA ARG A 95 -17.27 -11.47 18.14
C ARG A 95 -18.11 -10.71 17.10
N ILE A 96 -17.89 -10.97 15.82
CA ILE A 96 -18.58 -10.30 14.71
C ILE A 96 -19.49 -11.25 13.92
N GLU A 97 -19.59 -12.51 14.33
CA GLU A 97 -20.41 -13.53 13.64
C GLU A 97 -21.89 -13.19 13.65
N ARG A 98 -22.44 -12.71 14.78
CA ARG A 98 -23.87 -12.34 14.85
C ARG A 98 -24.24 -11.23 13.85
N ILE A 99 -23.35 -10.25 13.66
CA ILE A 99 -23.55 -9.19 12.66
C ILE A 99 -23.50 -9.79 11.26
N ARG A 100 -22.51 -10.66 10.98
CA ARG A 100 -22.38 -11.34 9.69
C ARG A 100 -23.63 -12.17 9.35
N ASP A 101 -24.15 -12.91 10.32
CA ASP A 101 -25.35 -13.73 10.19
C ASP A 101 -26.59 -12.87 9.91
N ALA A 102 -26.77 -11.78 10.64
CA ALA A 102 -27.86 -10.84 10.43
C ALA A 102 -27.85 -10.25 9.01
N ILE A 103 -26.68 -9.78 8.56
CA ILE A 103 -26.51 -9.21 7.22
C ILE A 103 -26.75 -10.26 6.12
N SER A 104 -26.18 -11.46 6.30
CA SER A 104 -26.39 -12.59 5.38
C SER A 104 -27.87 -12.95 5.29
N TRP A 105 -28.57 -13.01 6.43
CA TRP A 105 -29.99 -13.34 6.47
C TRP A 105 -30.87 -12.27 5.81
N ILE A 106 -30.63 -10.98 6.11
CA ILE A 106 -31.37 -9.86 5.49
C ILE A 106 -31.18 -9.89 3.97
N GLY A 107 -29.94 -10.12 3.51
CA GLY A 107 -29.57 -10.13 2.09
C GLY A 107 -29.92 -11.39 1.31
N SER A 108 -30.33 -12.47 2.00
CA SER A 108 -30.54 -13.80 1.40
C SER A 108 -31.72 -13.90 0.44
N SER A 109 -32.71 -13.00 0.52
CA SER A 109 -33.85 -12.98 -0.39
C SER A 109 -34.36 -11.56 -0.67
N ASN A 110 -34.88 -11.35 -1.89
CA ASN A 110 -35.46 -10.05 -2.27
C ASN A 110 -36.61 -9.61 -1.36
N PRO A 111 -37.55 -10.49 -0.93
CA PRO A 111 -38.61 -10.10 0.00
C PRO A 111 -38.09 -9.62 1.35
N ARG A 112 -37.11 -10.31 1.95
CA ARG A 112 -36.50 -9.90 3.23
C ARG A 112 -35.84 -8.54 3.10
N PHE A 113 -35.11 -8.33 2.00
CA PHE A 113 -34.48 -7.05 1.71
C PHE A 113 -35.49 -5.91 1.52
N GLN A 114 -36.59 -6.15 0.81
CA GLN A 114 -37.65 -5.15 0.64
C GLN A 114 -38.31 -4.78 1.98
N GLU A 115 -38.58 -5.78 2.83
CA GLU A 115 -39.15 -5.55 4.16
C GLU A 115 -38.19 -4.77 5.06
N PHE A 116 -36.91 -5.11 5.04
CA PHE A 116 -35.86 -4.35 5.72
C PHE A 116 -35.77 -2.92 5.17
N GLY A 117 -35.86 -2.73 3.85
CA GLY A 117 -35.89 -1.40 3.24
C GLY A 117 -37.04 -0.54 3.76
N ARG A 118 -38.24 -1.11 3.87
CA ARG A 118 -39.39 -0.43 4.50
C ARG A 118 -39.11 -0.10 5.97
N HIS A 119 -38.45 -1.01 6.70
CA HIS A 119 -38.06 -0.77 8.09
C HIS A 119 -37.03 0.37 8.20
N CYS A 120 -36.06 0.48 7.29
CA CYS A 120 -35.13 1.61 7.23
C CYS A 120 -35.87 2.95 7.06
N THR A 121 -36.79 3.03 6.08
CA THR A 121 -37.55 4.26 5.80
C THR A 121 -38.37 4.69 7.01
N LEU A 122 -39.00 3.75 7.72
CA LEU A 122 -39.76 4.04 8.95
C LEU A 122 -38.89 4.60 10.08
N ASN A 123 -37.61 4.22 10.13
CA ASN A 123 -36.63 4.73 11.09
C ASN A 123 -35.86 5.95 10.58
N GLY A 124 -36.28 6.55 9.46
CA GLY A 124 -35.65 7.75 8.88
C GLY A 124 -34.31 7.51 8.19
N LEU A 125 -33.96 6.25 7.89
CA LEU A 125 -32.74 5.88 7.17
C LEU A 125 -33.04 5.54 5.71
N ARG A 126 -32.09 5.86 4.82
CA ARG A 126 -32.18 5.49 3.41
C ARG A 126 -31.99 3.97 3.27
N PRO A 127 -32.90 3.24 2.59
CA PRO A 127 -32.72 1.81 2.38
C PRO A 127 -31.39 1.49 1.69
N ARG A 128 -30.64 0.57 2.28
CA ARG A 128 -29.30 0.19 1.83
C ARG A 128 -29.13 -1.33 1.88
N ARG A 129 -28.56 -1.91 0.83
CA ARG A 129 -28.15 -3.31 0.83
C ARG A 129 -26.75 -3.43 1.44
N PHE A 130 -26.59 -4.42 2.30
CA PHE A 130 -25.30 -4.76 2.90
C PHE A 130 -24.77 -6.03 2.23
N GLN A 131 -23.48 -6.02 1.91
CA GLN A 131 -22.80 -7.23 1.44
C GLN A 131 -22.11 -7.92 2.61
N THR A 132 -22.24 -9.24 2.66
CA THR A 132 -21.44 -10.08 3.56
C THR A 132 -19.97 -9.99 3.15
N ASP A 133 -19.08 -10.01 4.13
CA ASP A 133 -17.65 -10.01 3.90
C ASP A 133 -17.17 -11.32 3.24
N MET A 134 -15.98 -11.24 2.64
CA MET A 134 -15.18 -12.39 2.24
C MET A 134 -14.10 -12.59 3.32
N PRO A 135 -14.23 -13.56 4.24
CA PRO A 135 -13.33 -13.68 5.40
C PRO A 135 -11.85 -13.79 5.04
N VAL A 136 -11.52 -14.32 3.86
CA VAL A 136 -10.14 -14.40 3.34
C VAL A 136 -9.54 -13.04 2.93
N ARG A 137 -10.36 -12.01 2.73
CA ARG A 137 -9.96 -10.63 2.38
C ARG A 137 -10.47 -9.65 3.44
N TRP A 138 -9.64 -9.36 4.44
CA TRP A 138 -10.03 -8.58 5.62
C TRP A 138 -10.61 -7.18 5.31
N ASN A 139 -10.22 -6.52 4.20
CA ASN A 139 -10.80 -5.24 3.79
C ASN A 139 -12.33 -5.32 3.65
N SER A 140 -12.87 -6.48 3.20
CA SER A 140 -14.31 -6.67 3.11
C SER A 140 -14.98 -6.70 4.48
N THR A 141 -14.33 -7.30 5.48
CA THR A 141 -14.80 -7.32 6.86
C THR A 141 -14.84 -5.91 7.44
N TYR A 142 -13.76 -5.13 7.25
CA TYR A 142 -13.72 -3.73 7.66
C TYR A 142 -14.85 -2.90 7.01
N LEU A 143 -15.00 -2.99 5.69
CA LEU A 143 -16.04 -2.25 4.97
C LEU A 143 -17.45 -2.70 5.35
N MET A 144 -17.69 -4.00 5.54
CA MET A 144 -18.97 -4.52 6.03
C MET A 144 -19.33 -3.88 7.37
N LEU A 145 -18.44 -3.99 8.37
CA LEU A 145 -18.68 -3.45 9.71
C LEU A 145 -18.87 -1.94 9.69
N LYS A 146 -17.96 -1.20 9.03
CA LYS A 146 -18.03 0.26 8.93
C LYS A 146 -19.37 0.74 8.39
N ASN A 147 -19.88 0.09 7.36
CA ASN A 147 -21.14 0.46 6.74
C ASN A 147 -22.36 0.05 7.57
N CYS A 148 -22.27 -1.07 8.31
CA CYS A 148 -23.36 -1.52 9.19
C CYS A 148 -23.52 -0.63 10.43
N LEU A 149 -22.44 0.01 10.92
CA LEU A 149 -22.47 0.86 12.11
C LEU A 149 -23.46 2.03 12.01
N GLU A 150 -23.69 2.57 10.81
CA GLU A 150 -24.69 3.63 10.58
C GLU A 150 -26.15 3.14 10.74
N TYR A 151 -26.36 1.82 10.75
CA TYR A 151 -27.68 1.17 10.78
C TYR A 151 -27.83 0.21 11.96
N ASP A 152 -26.97 0.30 12.97
CA ASP A 152 -26.88 -0.63 14.10
C ASP A 152 -28.23 -0.93 14.78
N THR A 153 -28.99 0.11 15.11
CA THR A 153 -30.31 0.08 15.75
C THR A 153 -31.37 -0.50 14.82
N THR A 154 -31.35 -0.12 13.55
CA THR A 154 -32.32 -0.54 12.53
C THR A 154 -32.11 -2.01 12.15
N ILE A 155 -30.85 -2.45 11.99
CA ILE A 155 -30.49 -3.85 11.76
C ILE A 155 -30.89 -4.69 12.96
N SER A 156 -30.55 -4.26 14.17
CA SER A 156 -30.90 -4.99 15.40
C SER A 156 -32.41 -5.12 15.57
N GLY A 157 -33.15 -4.02 15.43
CA GLY A 157 -34.60 -4.01 15.57
C GLY A 157 -35.28 -4.95 14.58
N PHE A 158 -34.92 -4.85 13.29
CA PHE A 158 -35.48 -5.71 12.26
C PHE A 158 -35.13 -7.19 12.45
N TYR A 159 -33.83 -7.49 12.62
CA TYR A 159 -33.36 -8.87 12.71
C TYR A 159 -33.88 -9.57 13.96
N ASN A 160 -33.83 -8.92 15.13
CA ASN A 160 -34.30 -9.51 16.38
C ASN A 160 -35.83 -9.72 16.38
N MET A 161 -36.60 -8.80 15.77
CA MET A 161 -38.05 -8.99 15.58
C MET A 161 -38.33 -10.25 14.77
N LYS A 162 -37.60 -10.46 13.66
CA LYS A 162 -37.77 -11.61 12.78
C LYS A 162 -37.29 -12.93 13.39
N LEU A 163 -36.26 -12.90 14.22
CA LEU A 163 -35.85 -14.05 15.03
C LEU A 163 -36.94 -14.46 16.02
N ALA A 164 -37.57 -13.49 16.69
CA ALA A 164 -38.65 -13.75 17.63
C ALA A 164 -39.89 -14.34 16.94
N GLU A 165 -40.28 -13.81 15.77
CA GLU A 165 -41.36 -14.37 14.94
C GLU A 165 -41.11 -15.83 14.52
N SER A 166 -39.83 -16.19 14.31
CA SER A 166 -39.41 -17.52 13.88
C SER A 166 -39.24 -18.52 15.04
N GLY A 167 -39.43 -18.08 16.29
CA GLY A 167 -39.23 -18.91 17.49
C GLY A 167 -37.77 -19.25 17.79
N CYS A 168 -36.81 -18.49 17.23
CA CYS A 168 -35.38 -18.69 17.47
C CYS A 168 -34.98 -18.24 18.90
N PRO A 169 -33.94 -18.84 19.50
CA PRO A 169 -33.50 -18.47 20.85
C PRO A 169 -33.00 -17.02 20.94
N PRO A 170 -33.29 -16.29 22.04
CA PRO A 170 -32.79 -14.92 22.25
C PRO A 170 -31.26 -14.79 22.22
N ALA A 171 -30.53 -15.87 22.51
CA ALA A 171 -29.06 -15.90 22.46
C ALA A 171 -28.48 -15.58 21.07
N GLN A 172 -29.27 -15.75 19.99
CA GLN A 172 -28.86 -15.42 18.62
C GLN A 172 -29.19 -13.96 18.23
N SER A 173 -29.88 -13.22 19.11
CA SER A 173 -30.21 -11.82 18.86
C SER A 173 -28.96 -10.95 18.93
N LEU A 174 -28.96 -9.89 18.12
CA LEU A 174 -27.99 -8.82 18.20
C LEU A 174 -28.18 -8.04 19.50
N THR A 175 -27.07 -7.73 20.15
CA THR A 175 -26.99 -7.00 21.41
C THR A 175 -26.20 -5.71 21.24
N PRO A 176 -26.37 -4.71 22.12
CA PRO A 176 -25.55 -3.50 22.11
C PRO A 176 -24.05 -3.78 22.19
N ASP A 177 -23.65 -4.88 22.84
CA ASP A 177 -22.26 -5.33 22.96
C ASP A 177 -21.64 -5.69 21.59
N ASP A 178 -22.41 -6.30 20.68
CA ASP A 178 -21.92 -6.63 19.33
C ASP A 178 -21.49 -5.38 18.57
N TRP A 179 -22.28 -4.31 18.68
CA TRP A 179 -22.02 -3.04 18.01
C TRP A 179 -20.91 -2.24 18.69
N TYR A 180 -20.82 -2.32 20.01
CA TYR A 180 -19.68 -1.77 20.77
C TYR A 180 -18.36 -2.40 20.29
N VAL A 181 -18.31 -3.73 20.20
CA VAL A 181 -17.15 -4.46 19.68
C VAL A 181 -16.87 -4.10 18.23
N ALA A 182 -17.89 -4.07 17.37
CA ALA A 182 -17.73 -3.70 15.97
C ALA A 182 -17.15 -2.28 15.78
N LYS A 183 -17.57 -1.33 16.62
CA LYS A 183 -17.06 0.05 16.59
C LYS A 183 -15.57 0.10 16.92
N ILE A 184 -15.16 -0.56 18.01
CA ILE A 184 -13.74 -0.65 18.39
C ILE A 184 -12.92 -1.28 17.26
N PHE A 185 -13.45 -2.32 16.60
CA PHE A 185 -12.73 -2.99 15.52
C PHE A 185 -12.58 -2.11 14.30
N VAL A 186 -13.62 -1.36 13.93
CA VAL A 186 -13.56 -0.42 12.81
C VAL A 186 -12.54 0.67 13.10
N GLU A 187 -12.53 1.25 14.29
CA GLU A 187 -11.53 2.26 14.70
C GLU A 187 -10.10 1.69 14.62
N PHE A 188 -9.87 0.50 15.18
CA PHE A 188 -8.57 -0.16 15.17
C PHE A 188 -8.09 -0.55 13.75
N LEU A 189 -8.97 -1.15 12.94
CA LEU A 189 -8.63 -1.62 11.59
C LEU A 189 -8.49 -0.49 10.58
N GLN A 190 -9.00 0.70 10.87
CA GLN A 190 -8.97 1.84 9.94
C GLN A 190 -7.55 2.22 9.53
N VAL A 191 -6.57 2.18 10.44
CA VAL A 191 -5.18 2.51 10.11
C VAL A 191 -4.60 1.52 9.10
N PHE A 192 -4.85 0.23 9.26
CA PHE A 192 -4.41 -0.79 8.31
C PHE A 192 -5.10 -0.62 6.95
N TYR A 193 -6.34 -0.10 6.95
CA TYR A 193 -7.14 0.07 5.74
C TYR A 193 -6.59 1.25 4.94
N ASN A 194 -6.38 2.37 5.62
CA ASN A 194 -5.73 3.56 5.06
C ASN A 194 -4.33 3.23 4.51
N ALA A 195 -3.54 2.44 5.24
CA ALA A 195 -2.25 1.97 4.77
C ALA A 195 -2.36 1.13 3.50
N THR A 196 -3.33 0.21 3.43
CA THR A 196 -3.55 -0.62 2.24
C THR A 196 -3.97 0.22 1.03
N VAL A 197 -4.86 1.20 1.22
CA VAL A 197 -5.27 2.14 0.16
C VAL A 197 -4.08 2.98 -0.32
N THR A 198 -3.30 3.52 0.61
CA THR A 198 -2.13 4.36 0.30
C THR A 198 -1.02 3.58 -0.41
N LEU A 199 -0.76 2.34 -0.02
CA LEU A 199 0.34 1.55 -0.61
C LEU A 199 -0.08 0.81 -1.90
N SER A 200 -1.37 0.79 -2.24
CA SER A 200 -1.87 0.18 -3.48
C SER A 200 -2.01 1.18 -4.64
N GLY A 201 -1.67 2.45 -4.43
CA GLY A 201 -1.72 3.49 -5.46
C GLY A 201 -0.82 3.23 -6.67
N VAL A 202 -1.23 3.74 -7.84
CA VAL A 202 -0.55 3.53 -9.13
C VAL A 202 0.21 4.76 -9.60
N TYR A 203 -0.33 5.96 -9.34
CA TYR A 203 0.15 7.21 -9.97
C TYR A 203 0.89 8.16 -9.04
N TYR A 204 1.28 7.70 -7.86
CA TYR A 204 2.16 8.43 -6.96
C TYR A 204 3.20 7.48 -6.36
N PRO A 205 4.35 7.99 -5.89
CA PRO A 205 5.38 7.16 -5.28
C PRO A 205 4.88 6.50 -3.99
N THR A 206 4.73 5.18 -4.00
CA THR A 206 4.36 4.41 -2.80
C THR A 206 5.56 4.08 -1.92
N SER A 207 6.77 4.03 -2.48
CA SER A 207 8.00 3.67 -1.75
C SER A 207 8.36 4.69 -0.67
N SER A 208 8.12 5.98 -0.92
CA SER A 208 8.32 7.04 0.07
C SER A 208 7.24 7.04 1.17
N GLN A 209 6.08 6.42 0.93
CA GLN A 209 4.98 6.36 1.91
C GLN A 209 5.06 5.15 2.85
N ALA A 210 5.74 4.08 2.43
CA ALA A 210 5.74 2.79 3.13
C ALA A 210 6.10 2.88 4.63
N ILE A 211 7.17 3.59 4.98
CA ILE A 211 7.61 3.71 6.38
C ILE A 211 6.63 4.55 7.20
N HIS A 212 6.03 5.59 6.63
CA HIS A 212 5.00 6.37 7.34
C HIS A 212 3.81 5.49 7.74
N GLN A 213 3.36 4.64 6.82
CA GLN A 213 2.27 3.70 7.10
C GLN A 213 2.68 2.65 8.15
N ILE A 214 3.92 2.17 8.11
CA ILE A 214 4.47 1.25 9.13
C ILE A 214 4.47 1.92 10.51
N VAL A 215 4.87 3.19 10.59
CA VAL A 215 4.88 3.97 11.84
C VAL A 215 3.48 4.08 12.43
N GLU A 216 2.49 4.49 11.62
CA GLU A 216 1.10 4.60 12.06
C GLU A 216 0.53 3.26 12.55
N MET A 217 0.76 2.18 11.79
CA MET A 217 0.35 0.84 12.22
C MET A 217 1.04 0.39 13.51
N SER A 218 2.33 0.73 13.70
CA SER A 218 3.07 0.39 14.91
C SER A 218 2.53 1.10 16.15
N ASP A 219 2.11 2.36 16.00
CA ASP A 219 1.51 3.13 17.07
C ASP A 219 0.12 2.60 17.43
N MET A 220 -0.66 2.20 16.42
CA MET A 220 -1.97 1.56 16.59
C MET A 220 -1.85 0.23 17.35
N LEU A 221 -0.89 -0.63 16.99
CA LEU A 221 -0.60 -1.87 17.71
C LEU A 221 -0.18 -1.59 19.17
N ASN A 222 0.70 -0.63 19.39
CA ASN A 222 1.14 -0.28 20.75
C ASN A 222 -0.02 0.25 21.61
N THR A 223 -0.95 1.02 21.03
CA THR A 223 -2.08 1.62 21.75
C THR A 223 -3.05 0.56 22.28
N TYR A 224 -3.31 -0.49 21.49
CA TYR A 224 -4.26 -1.56 21.84
C TYR A 224 -3.58 -2.82 22.41
N ARG A 225 -2.28 -2.76 22.74
CA ARG A 225 -1.52 -3.93 23.23
C ARG A 225 -2.11 -4.54 24.50
N GLU A 226 -2.53 -3.69 25.43
CA GLU A 226 -3.08 -4.08 26.73
C GLU A 226 -4.61 -3.94 26.78
N ASP A 227 -5.27 -3.86 25.62
CA ASP A 227 -6.72 -3.75 25.54
C ASP A 227 -7.40 -5.09 25.86
N ASP A 228 -8.46 -5.07 26.68
CA ASP A 228 -9.14 -6.30 27.14
C ASP A 228 -9.79 -7.09 25.99
N LEU A 229 -10.21 -6.42 24.93
CA LEU A 229 -10.90 -7.03 23.79
C LEU A 229 -9.92 -7.40 22.67
N LEU A 230 -8.94 -6.53 22.41
CA LEU A 230 -8.03 -6.63 21.28
C LEU A 230 -6.63 -7.13 21.62
N GLY A 231 -6.22 -7.20 22.89
CA GLY A 231 -4.86 -7.55 23.30
C GLY A 231 -4.34 -8.85 22.68
N ASP A 232 -5.12 -9.93 22.76
CA ASP A 232 -4.78 -11.22 22.13
C ASP A 232 -4.62 -11.13 20.60
N ALA A 233 -5.47 -10.33 19.95
CA ALA A 233 -5.39 -10.08 18.52
C ALA A 233 -4.14 -9.27 18.17
N VAL A 234 -3.86 -8.22 18.94
CA VAL A 234 -2.71 -7.34 18.78
C VAL A 234 -1.40 -8.11 18.96
N VAL A 235 -1.29 -8.99 19.96
CA VAL A 235 -0.11 -9.85 20.14
C VAL A 235 0.13 -10.74 18.91
N ALA A 236 -0.94 -11.32 18.35
CA ALA A 236 -0.86 -12.14 17.13
C ALA A 236 -0.51 -11.31 15.88
N MET A 237 -1.00 -10.07 15.78
CA MET A 237 -0.69 -9.13 14.71
C MET A 237 0.75 -8.64 14.81
N GLU A 238 1.18 -8.21 15.99
CA GLU A 238 2.52 -7.70 16.27
C GLU A 238 3.60 -8.75 15.98
N THR A 239 3.35 -10.01 16.36
CA THR A 239 4.24 -11.13 16.01
C THR A 239 4.45 -11.26 14.51
N LYS A 240 3.36 -11.13 13.71
CA LYS A 240 3.46 -11.15 12.25
C LYS A 240 4.11 -9.89 11.71
N PHE A 241 3.78 -8.72 12.27
CA PHE A 241 4.35 -7.44 11.89
C PHE A 241 5.87 -7.46 12.01
N LYS A 242 6.38 -7.84 13.20
CA LYS A 242 7.80 -8.01 13.50
C LYS A 242 8.48 -8.97 12.53
N LYS A 243 7.87 -10.13 12.27
CA LYS A 243 8.40 -11.10 11.30
C LYS A 243 8.75 -10.49 9.94
N TYR A 244 8.01 -9.48 9.48
CA TYR A 244 8.21 -8.89 8.15
C TYR A 244 8.94 -7.54 8.17
N TRP A 245 8.87 -6.77 9.26
CA TRP A 245 9.40 -5.41 9.33
C TRP A 245 10.39 -5.16 10.48
N SER A 246 10.81 -6.21 11.21
CA SER A 246 11.98 -6.11 12.08
C SER A 246 13.25 -5.81 11.29
N GLU A 247 13.36 -6.31 10.06
CA GLU A 247 14.34 -5.85 9.08
C GLU A 247 13.64 -4.93 8.08
N MET A 248 14.00 -3.65 8.05
CA MET A 248 13.33 -2.69 7.17
C MET A 248 13.76 -2.88 5.72
N PRO A 249 12.81 -3.07 4.76
CA PRO A 249 13.18 -3.20 3.36
C PRO A 249 13.93 -1.95 2.86
N PHE A 250 15.11 -2.18 2.27
CA PHE A 250 16.00 -1.10 1.84
C PHE A 250 15.33 -0.12 0.86
N LEU A 251 14.44 -0.62 -0.01
CA LEU A 251 13.66 0.22 -0.92
C LEU A 251 12.81 1.27 -0.16
N TYR A 252 12.20 0.89 0.96
CA TYR A 252 11.33 1.78 1.74
C TYR A 252 12.17 2.88 2.39
N ALA A 253 13.34 2.50 2.91
CA ALA A 253 14.31 3.44 3.45
C ALA A 253 14.80 4.43 2.39
N LEU A 254 15.16 3.95 1.19
CA LEU A 254 15.56 4.83 0.09
C LEU A 254 14.43 5.76 -0.34
N GLY A 255 13.18 5.28 -0.42
CA GLY A 255 12.01 6.09 -0.75
C GLY A 255 11.85 7.28 0.19
N VAL A 256 12.05 7.07 1.49
CA VAL A 256 12.04 8.13 2.51
C VAL A 256 13.25 9.05 2.41
N ILE A 257 14.45 8.48 2.21
CA ILE A 257 15.70 9.26 2.12
C ILE A 257 15.66 10.22 0.94
N VAL A 258 15.12 9.81 -0.20
CA VAL A 258 15.00 10.69 -1.38
C VAL A 258 13.83 11.68 -1.28
N ASP A 259 13.02 11.64 -0.22
CA ASP A 259 12.09 12.73 0.06
C ASP A 259 12.88 13.90 0.70
N PRO A 260 12.98 15.06 0.03
CA PRO A 260 13.77 16.18 0.51
C PRO A 260 13.23 16.77 1.83
N ARG A 261 11.98 16.48 2.21
CA ARG A 261 11.39 16.93 3.49
C ARG A 261 11.84 16.09 4.68
N ILE A 262 12.30 14.86 4.43
CA ILE A 262 12.53 13.84 5.46
C ILE A 262 13.99 13.45 5.52
N LYS A 263 14.55 12.99 4.39
CA LYS A 263 15.95 12.58 4.23
C LYS A 263 16.36 11.50 5.25
N LEU A 264 17.66 11.27 5.36
CA LEU A 264 18.24 10.31 6.30
C LEU A 264 17.91 10.65 7.76
N ALA A 265 17.90 11.94 8.12
CA ALA A 265 17.59 12.36 9.50
C ALA A 265 16.14 12.04 9.92
N GLY A 266 15.18 12.17 9.01
CA GLY A 266 13.80 11.78 9.29
C GLY A 266 13.62 10.27 9.26
N LEU A 267 14.35 9.53 8.42
CA LEU A 267 14.37 8.06 8.49
C LEU A 267 14.85 7.56 9.87
N GLU A 268 15.97 8.11 10.37
CA GLU A 268 16.51 7.81 11.70
C GLU A 268 15.41 7.97 12.78
N TYR A 269 14.69 9.09 12.73
CA TYR A 269 13.60 9.37 13.67
C TYR A 269 12.42 8.41 13.54
N LEU A 270 11.95 8.14 12.32
CA LEU A 270 10.80 7.26 12.08
C LEU A 270 11.09 5.82 12.55
N LEU A 271 12.31 5.34 12.33
CA LEU A 271 12.74 4.02 12.79
C LEU A 271 12.96 3.98 14.31
N GLU A 272 13.53 5.02 14.93
CA GLU A 272 13.63 5.13 16.40
C GLU A 272 12.23 5.13 17.03
N PHE A 273 11.28 5.89 16.47
CA PHE A 273 9.90 5.91 16.94
C PHE A 273 9.23 4.52 16.82
N THR A 274 9.32 3.89 15.66
CA THR A 274 8.78 2.55 15.42
C THR A 274 9.41 1.51 16.36
N GLY A 275 10.72 1.59 16.53
CA GLY A 275 11.49 0.74 17.43
C GLY A 275 11.04 0.85 18.87
N ASN A 276 10.74 2.06 19.35
CA ASN A 276 10.21 2.28 20.69
C ASN A 276 8.81 1.66 20.87
N LYS A 277 7.93 1.72 19.87
CA LYS A 277 6.58 1.15 19.91
C LYS A 277 6.59 -0.38 19.89
N LEU A 278 7.53 -0.98 19.15
CA LEU A 278 7.59 -2.42 18.95
C LEU A 278 8.69 -3.12 19.76
N SER A 279 9.49 -2.37 20.52
CA SER A 279 10.69 -2.89 21.20
C SER A 279 11.66 -3.58 20.22
N ILE A 280 11.98 -2.88 19.12
CA ILE A 280 12.94 -3.31 18.09
C ILE A 280 14.08 -2.28 18.05
N ASP A 281 15.32 -2.74 18.02
CA ASP A 281 16.47 -1.86 17.78
C ASP A 281 16.83 -1.81 16.29
N TYR A 282 16.72 -0.62 15.70
CA TYR A 282 17.05 -0.36 14.30
C TYR A 282 18.41 0.34 14.12
N SER A 283 19.17 0.58 15.19
CA SER A 283 20.40 1.39 15.15
C SER A 283 21.47 0.84 14.19
N GLU A 284 21.71 -0.47 14.22
CA GLU A 284 22.63 -1.16 13.30
C GLU A 284 22.12 -1.06 11.85
N GLN A 285 20.82 -1.32 11.64
CA GLN A 285 20.20 -1.26 10.31
C GLN A 285 20.26 0.14 9.69
N ILE A 286 20.09 1.21 10.49
CA ILE A 286 20.24 2.59 10.02
C ILE A 286 21.65 2.81 9.46
N THR A 287 22.67 2.28 10.14
CA THR A 287 24.07 2.37 9.70
C THR A 287 24.28 1.60 8.40
N ASP A 288 23.73 0.40 8.29
CA ASP A 288 23.81 -0.42 7.08
C ASP A 288 23.09 0.21 5.89
N ILE A 289 21.88 0.74 6.11
CA ILE A 289 21.11 1.49 5.11
C ILE A 289 21.93 2.68 4.60
N ARG A 290 22.59 3.42 5.51
CA ARG A 290 23.43 4.55 5.13
C ARG A 290 24.60 4.08 4.26
N ASN A 291 25.34 3.06 4.67
CA ASN A 291 26.48 2.55 3.90
C ASN A 291 26.04 2.07 2.51
N LYS A 292 24.94 1.34 2.45
CA LYS A 292 24.37 0.81 1.22
C LYS A 292 23.81 1.90 0.30
N LEU A 293 23.29 2.99 0.85
CA LEU A 293 22.90 4.18 0.08
C LEU A 293 24.11 4.75 -0.69
N PHE A 294 25.28 4.90 -0.05
CA PHE A 294 26.49 5.36 -0.72
C PHE A 294 26.98 4.37 -1.77
N GLU A 295 26.92 3.06 -1.49
CA GLU A 295 27.25 2.01 -2.45
C GLU A 295 26.37 2.11 -3.71
N VAL A 296 25.05 2.16 -3.54
CA VAL A 296 24.12 2.31 -4.66
C VAL A 296 24.34 3.62 -5.39
N PHE A 297 24.55 4.73 -4.69
CA PHE A 297 24.82 6.02 -5.31
C PHE A 297 26.09 5.99 -6.18
N SER A 298 27.14 5.29 -5.76
CA SER A 298 28.38 5.14 -6.55
C SER A 298 28.16 4.43 -7.90
N ILE A 299 27.15 3.56 -8.01
CA ILE A 299 26.75 2.92 -9.26
C ILE A 299 26.18 3.97 -10.22
N TYR A 300 25.36 4.89 -9.70
CA TYR A 300 24.80 5.99 -10.48
C TYR A 300 25.85 7.04 -10.83
N GLU A 301 26.79 7.36 -9.93
CA GLU A 301 27.91 8.27 -10.24
C GLU A 301 28.74 7.74 -11.41
N ARG A 302 29.07 6.45 -11.42
CA ARG A 302 29.79 5.83 -12.55
C ARG A 302 29.00 5.91 -13.87
N ARG A 303 27.67 5.85 -13.81
CA ARG A 303 26.81 5.84 -14.99
C ARG A 303 26.48 7.24 -15.53
N PHE A 304 26.33 8.22 -14.64
CA PHE A 304 25.79 9.55 -14.99
C PHE A 304 26.71 10.72 -14.64
N GLY A 305 27.76 10.52 -13.83
CA GLY A 305 28.62 11.60 -13.32
C GLY A 305 29.43 12.36 -14.39
N GLY A 306 29.64 11.78 -15.57
CA GLY A 306 30.36 12.42 -16.68
C GLY A 306 29.51 13.27 -17.63
N ILE A 307 28.19 13.34 -17.42
CA ILE A 307 27.24 13.87 -18.43
C ILE A 307 26.95 15.38 -18.26
N HIS A 308 27.25 16.00 -17.11
CA HIS A 308 26.93 17.41 -16.87
C HIS A 308 28.03 18.16 -16.12
N THR A 309 28.77 19.00 -16.85
CA THR A 309 29.75 19.94 -16.29
C THR A 309 29.52 21.33 -16.88
N GLU A 310 28.47 22.04 -16.47
CA GLU A 310 28.45 23.51 -16.55
C GLU A 310 27.75 24.11 -15.32
N PRO A 311 28.42 24.96 -14.53
CA PRO A 311 27.79 25.73 -13.46
C PRO A 311 27.28 27.09 -13.96
N SER A 312 26.06 27.48 -13.56
CA SER A 312 25.48 28.81 -13.77
C SER A 312 24.89 29.33 -12.45
N PRO A 313 24.81 30.66 -12.19
CA PRO A 313 24.75 31.21 -10.83
C PRO A 313 23.41 30.99 -10.13
N GLU A 314 23.47 30.73 -8.81
CA GLU A 314 22.33 30.62 -7.90
C GLU A 314 21.63 31.98 -7.68
N PRO A 315 20.28 32.04 -7.60
CA PRO A 315 19.60 33.11 -6.91
C PRO A 315 19.61 32.85 -5.39
N ASP A 316 20.18 33.79 -4.65
CA ASP A 316 20.29 33.80 -3.19
C ASP A 316 18.89 33.90 -2.54
N ARG A 317 18.42 32.81 -1.94
CA ARG A 317 17.27 32.81 -1.04
C ARG A 317 17.62 31.99 0.21
N GLN A 318 17.58 32.66 1.36
CA GLN A 318 17.89 32.05 2.65
C GLN A 318 16.77 31.08 3.07
N PRO A 319 17.06 29.79 3.30
CA PRO A 319 16.07 28.82 3.75
C PRO A 319 15.72 28.98 5.24
N LEU A 320 14.45 28.75 5.58
CA LEU A 320 13.96 28.61 6.95
C LEU A 320 14.24 27.19 7.51
N PRO A 321 14.36 27.03 8.84
CA PRO A 321 14.69 25.74 9.45
C PRO A 321 13.58 24.70 9.25
N THR A 322 13.91 23.54 8.69
CA THR A 322 13.00 22.37 8.66
C THR A 322 12.78 21.82 10.08
N SER A 323 11.55 21.43 10.43
CA SER A 323 11.16 20.92 11.77
C SER A 323 12.12 19.85 12.35
N TRP A 324 12.65 18.97 11.51
CA TRP A 324 13.60 17.91 11.89
C TRP A 324 14.99 18.44 12.31
N SER A 325 15.44 19.54 11.74
CA SER A 325 16.72 20.18 12.11
C SER A 325 16.68 20.80 13.51
N ILE A 326 15.49 21.24 13.95
CA ILE A 326 15.22 21.77 15.30
C ILE A 326 15.33 20.65 16.35
N LEU A 327 14.91 19.42 16.01
CA LEU A 327 14.96 18.27 16.90
C LEU A 327 16.42 17.81 17.18
N LYS A 328 17.30 17.84 16.18
CA LYS A 328 18.75 17.57 16.37
C LYS A 328 19.44 18.66 17.21
N ARG A 329 18.99 19.91 17.10
CA ARG A 329 19.59 21.05 17.81
C ARG A 329 19.31 21.02 19.33
N ARG A 330 18.22 20.38 19.77
CA ARG A 330 17.94 20.15 21.21
C ARG A 330 18.83 19.10 21.88
N LYS A 331 19.57 18.28 21.14
CA LYS A 331 20.47 17.24 21.69
C LYS A 331 21.96 17.58 21.61
N LYS A 332 22.37 18.68 20.97
CA LYS A 332 23.79 19.00 20.71
C LYS A 332 24.20 20.40 21.15
N ASP A 333 23.96 20.72 22.43
CA ASP A 333 24.68 21.81 23.11
C ASP A 333 25.67 21.20 24.11
N LYS A 334 26.85 20.83 23.62
CA LYS A 334 28.14 20.90 24.33
C LYS A 334 29.30 20.56 23.37
N SER A 335 30.17 21.57 23.23
CA SER A 335 31.50 21.62 22.60
C SER A 335 31.66 21.19 21.13
N ALA A 336 32.07 22.14 20.28
CA ALA A 336 33.33 22.04 19.54
C ALA A 336 33.65 23.38 18.83
N SER A 337 34.87 23.87 19.07
CA SER A 337 35.54 24.94 18.32
C SER A 337 35.95 24.45 16.93
N SER A 338 35.69 25.24 15.90
CA SER A 338 36.13 24.96 14.52
C SER A 338 37.50 25.59 14.23
N SER A 339 38.49 24.77 13.86
CA SER A 339 39.65 25.19 13.09
C SER A 339 39.45 24.76 11.63
N SER A 340 39.47 25.74 10.72
CA SER A 340 39.37 25.53 9.28
C SER A 340 40.76 25.28 8.68
N SER A 341 40.93 24.20 7.92
CA SER A 341 41.97 24.13 6.90
C SER A 341 41.40 23.54 5.61
N THR A 342 41.52 24.34 4.58
CA THR A 342 41.07 24.10 3.21
C THR A 342 42.07 23.22 2.48
N THR A 343 41.65 22.05 2.01
CA THR A 343 42.33 21.31 0.95
C THR A 343 41.31 20.86 -0.09
N ARG A 344 41.41 21.44 -1.29
CA ARG A 344 40.67 21.02 -2.49
C ARG A 344 41.18 19.65 -2.90
N SER A 345 40.40 18.59 -2.68
CA SER A 345 40.61 17.28 -3.31
C SER A 345 39.58 17.03 -4.41
N ALA A 346 39.95 16.21 -5.38
CA ALA A 346 39.14 15.74 -6.49
C ALA A 346 37.69 15.44 -6.05
N ALA A 347 36.69 15.82 -6.87
CA ALA A 347 35.27 15.64 -6.59
C ALA A 347 35.01 14.34 -5.82
N SER A 348 34.77 14.45 -4.52
CA SER A 348 34.68 13.28 -3.66
C SER A 348 33.47 12.46 -4.08
N SER A 349 33.67 11.16 -4.29
CA SER A 349 32.54 10.25 -4.51
C SER A 349 31.54 10.44 -3.36
N GLY A 350 30.26 10.65 -3.72
CA GLY A 350 29.21 10.98 -2.75
C GLY A 350 29.10 12.46 -2.36
N ALA A 351 29.84 13.40 -2.96
CA ALA A 351 29.74 14.83 -2.66
C ALA A 351 28.33 15.39 -2.91
N GLU A 352 27.71 15.01 -4.03
CA GLU A 352 26.34 15.42 -4.36
C GLU A 352 25.33 14.87 -3.35
N LEU A 353 25.45 13.60 -2.98
CA LEU A 353 24.60 12.95 -1.99
C LEU A 353 24.73 13.62 -0.62
N ASN A 354 25.95 13.87 -0.14
CA ASN A 354 26.18 14.58 1.12
C ASN A 354 25.56 15.98 1.10
N ARG A 355 25.74 16.74 0.01
CA ARG A 355 25.12 18.05 -0.17
C ARG A 355 23.59 17.97 -0.09
N PHE A 356 22.98 16.94 -0.68
CA PHE A 356 21.54 16.73 -0.56
C PHE A 356 21.13 16.42 0.89
N LEU A 357 21.84 15.51 1.58
CA LEU A 357 21.51 15.10 2.94
C LEU A 357 21.64 16.27 3.95
N GLU A 358 22.56 17.19 3.72
CA GLU A 358 22.80 18.36 4.57
C GLU A 358 21.95 19.58 4.20
N ALA A 359 21.44 19.66 2.97
CA ALA A 359 20.62 20.78 2.53
C ALA A 359 19.36 20.92 3.39
N GLN A 360 18.94 22.16 3.63
CA GLN A 360 17.65 22.43 4.26
C GLN A 360 16.53 22.37 3.21
N PHE A 361 15.35 21.89 3.62
CA PHE A 361 14.17 21.95 2.78
C PHE A 361 13.42 23.25 3.05
N ASP A 362 13.05 23.95 1.99
CA ASP A 362 12.29 25.19 2.08
C ASP A 362 10.84 24.88 2.47
N ALA A 363 10.41 25.34 3.65
CA ALA A 363 9.07 25.11 4.16
C ALA A 363 7.99 25.77 3.28
N ASP A 364 8.32 26.81 2.51
CA ASP A 364 7.39 27.48 1.59
C ASP A 364 7.06 26.60 0.36
N GLU A 365 7.88 25.59 0.06
CA GLU A 365 7.59 24.57 -0.94
C GLU A 365 6.66 23.46 -0.41
N ASN A 366 6.42 23.39 0.92
CA ASN A 366 5.55 22.39 1.55
C ASN A 366 4.07 22.76 1.40
N LYS A 367 3.59 22.81 0.16
CA LYS A 367 2.17 22.98 -0.16
C LYS A 367 1.42 21.68 0.13
N GLU A 368 0.10 21.76 0.39
CA GLU A 368 -0.78 20.59 0.57
C GLU A 368 -0.66 19.56 -0.56
N ASN A 369 -0.25 19.99 -1.76
CA ASN A 369 -0.06 19.15 -2.95
C ASN A 369 1.42 19.04 -3.36
N PHE A 370 2.35 18.80 -2.44
CA PHE A 370 3.76 18.58 -2.77
C PHE A 370 3.93 17.35 -3.68
N ASP A 371 4.37 17.57 -4.93
CA ASP A 371 4.69 16.51 -5.89
C ASP A 371 6.20 16.21 -5.86
N LEU A 372 6.54 15.07 -5.27
CA LEU A 372 7.92 14.62 -5.10
C LEU A 372 8.64 14.35 -6.43
N LEU A 373 7.93 13.83 -7.44
CA LEU A 373 8.54 13.57 -8.76
C LEU A 373 8.78 14.87 -9.52
N LEU A 374 7.85 15.82 -9.41
CA LEU A 374 8.02 17.15 -9.96
C LEU A 374 9.19 17.88 -9.28
N TRP A 375 9.34 17.76 -7.96
CA TRP A 375 10.47 18.33 -7.23
C TRP A 375 11.81 17.81 -7.76
N TRP A 376 11.96 16.49 -7.91
CA TRP A 376 13.18 15.88 -8.46
C TRP A 376 13.45 16.27 -9.91
N LYS A 377 12.41 16.49 -10.71
CA LYS A 377 12.56 17.04 -12.06
C LYS A 377 13.08 18.47 -12.01
N THR A 378 12.48 19.32 -11.18
CA THR A 378 12.85 20.73 -11.05
C THR A 378 14.28 20.89 -10.56
N TYR A 379 14.70 20.13 -9.54
CA TYR A 379 16.03 20.21 -8.94
C TYR A 379 17.07 19.27 -9.58
N SER A 380 16.77 18.69 -10.74
CA SER A 380 17.68 17.80 -11.47
C SER A 380 18.99 18.48 -11.89
N TYR A 381 18.98 19.79 -12.13
CA TYR A 381 20.22 20.54 -12.43
C TYR A 381 21.14 20.66 -11.21
N ARG A 382 20.56 20.75 -9.99
CA ARG A 382 21.30 20.85 -8.72
C ARG A 382 21.82 19.47 -8.27
N TYR A 383 21.06 18.44 -8.60
CA TYR A 383 21.31 17.05 -8.23
C TYR A 383 21.27 16.14 -9.48
N PRO A 384 22.25 16.27 -10.40
CA PRO A 384 22.23 15.59 -11.68
C PRO A 384 22.24 14.07 -11.54
N VAL A 385 23.09 13.49 -10.69
CA VAL A 385 23.17 12.03 -10.52
C VAL A 385 22.06 11.53 -9.59
N LEU A 386 21.82 12.21 -8.47
CA LEU A 386 20.86 11.78 -7.46
C LEU A 386 19.43 11.87 -7.96
N SER A 387 19.11 12.80 -8.86
CA SER A 387 17.78 12.84 -9.49
C SER A 387 17.48 11.59 -10.32
N HIS A 388 18.48 10.94 -10.92
CA HIS A 388 18.30 9.65 -11.60
C HIS A 388 17.97 8.54 -10.60
N LEU A 389 18.77 8.43 -9.53
CA LEU A 389 18.51 7.46 -8.46
C LEU A 389 17.12 7.66 -7.85
N ALA A 390 16.77 8.90 -7.49
CA ALA A 390 15.48 9.19 -6.87
C ALA A 390 14.30 8.82 -7.79
N ARG A 391 14.38 9.15 -9.09
CA ARG A 391 13.35 8.76 -10.05
C ARG A 391 13.18 7.25 -10.13
N ASP A 392 14.29 6.51 -10.20
CA ASP A 392 14.29 5.05 -10.27
C ASP A 392 13.71 4.41 -8.99
N ILE A 393 14.01 4.95 -7.80
CA ILE A 393 13.44 4.47 -6.52
C ILE A 393 11.94 4.77 -6.40
N LEU A 394 11.51 5.96 -6.78
CA LEU A 394 10.15 6.45 -6.56
C LEU A 394 9.12 5.81 -7.50
N VAL A 395 9.55 5.26 -8.64
CA VAL A 395 8.66 4.55 -9.56
C VAL A 395 8.42 3.09 -9.16
N ILE A 396 9.20 2.53 -8.23
CA ILE A 396 9.02 1.14 -7.79
C ILE A 396 7.80 1.06 -6.87
N PRO A 397 6.73 0.33 -7.25
CA PRO A 397 5.60 0.11 -6.37
C PRO A 397 5.98 -0.83 -5.22
N VAL A 398 5.46 -0.56 -4.02
CA VAL A 398 5.65 -1.45 -2.86
C VAL A 398 4.58 -2.54 -2.76
N SER A 399 3.63 -2.56 -3.69
CA SER A 399 2.48 -3.46 -3.69
C SER A 399 2.18 -4.02 -5.08
N THR A 400 1.73 -5.27 -5.12
CA THR A 400 1.24 -5.97 -6.31
C THR A 400 -0.26 -5.78 -6.56
N VAL A 401 -1.00 -5.12 -5.64
CA VAL A 401 -2.48 -5.05 -5.68
C VAL A 401 -3.00 -4.46 -7.00
N SER A 402 -2.34 -3.45 -7.55
CA SER A 402 -2.72 -2.83 -8.83
C SER A 402 -2.61 -3.78 -10.04
N SER A 403 -1.72 -4.78 -9.95
CA SER A 403 -1.60 -5.86 -10.93
C SER A 403 -2.58 -6.99 -10.63
N GLU A 404 -2.79 -7.31 -9.35
CA GLU A 404 -3.73 -8.37 -8.92
C GLU A 404 -5.19 -8.06 -9.29
N GLN A 405 -5.53 -6.78 -9.41
CA GLN A 405 -6.86 -6.38 -9.85
C GLN A 405 -7.21 -6.87 -11.26
N ALA A 406 -6.21 -7.12 -12.10
CA ALA A 406 -6.42 -7.74 -13.41
C ALA A 406 -7.15 -9.09 -13.29
N PHE A 407 -6.83 -9.88 -12.25
CA PHE A 407 -7.49 -11.16 -11.96
C PHE A 407 -8.93 -11.01 -11.46
N SER A 408 -9.22 -9.98 -10.66
CA SER A 408 -10.61 -9.71 -10.24
C SER A 408 -11.49 -9.29 -11.42
N THR A 409 -10.90 -8.56 -12.37
CA THR A 409 -11.63 -8.07 -13.54
C THR A 409 -11.68 -9.10 -14.68
N SER A 410 -10.77 -10.08 -14.71
CA SER A 410 -10.80 -11.17 -15.68
C SER A 410 -12.00 -12.10 -15.44
N GLY A 411 -12.45 -12.29 -14.20
CA GLY A 411 -13.68 -13.04 -13.90
C GLY A 411 -14.95 -12.46 -14.55
N ARG A 412 -14.93 -11.19 -15.00
CA ARG A 412 -16.01 -10.58 -15.80
C ARG A 412 -15.79 -10.74 -17.31
N ILE A 413 -14.55 -10.90 -17.76
CA ILE A 413 -14.23 -11.21 -19.16
C ILE A 413 -14.54 -12.68 -19.44
N ILE A 414 -14.19 -13.54 -18.48
CA ILE A 414 -14.48 -14.98 -18.42
C ILE A 414 -15.83 -15.15 -17.70
N GLU A 415 -16.90 -14.63 -18.29
CA GLU A 415 -18.26 -14.93 -17.82
C GLU A 415 -18.65 -16.36 -18.24
N PRO A 416 -19.53 -17.07 -17.49
CA PRO A 416 -20.08 -18.39 -17.88
C PRO A 416 -20.81 -18.42 -19.23
N ARG A 417 -21.07 -17.25 -19.84
CA ARG A 417 -21.66 -17.08 -21.17
C ARG A 417 -20.61 -16.86 -22.29
N ARG A 418 -19.33 -16.68 -21.96
CA ARG A 418 -18.21 -16.39 -22.89
C ARG A 418 -17.11 -17.46 -22.79
N ASN A 419 -17.49 -18.73 -22.87
CA ASN A 419 -16.62 -19.89 -22.60
C ASN A 419 -15.68 -20.27 -23.77
N CYS A 420 -15.51 -19.41 -24.78
CA CYS A 420 -14.77 -19.73 -26.01
C CYS A 420 -13.60 -18.78 -26.31
N LEU A 421 -13.16 -17.96 -25.36
CA LEU A 421 -11.96 -17.14 -25.54
C LEU A 421 -10.72 -17.97 -25.27
N THR A 422 -9.75 -17.94 -26.20
CA THR A 422 -8.44 -18.54 -25.95
C THR A 422 -7.68 -17.73 -24.89
N PRO A 423 -6.74 -18.33 -24.15
CA PRO A 423 -5.93 -17.60 -23.18
C PRO A 423 -5.22 -16.38 -23.76
N GLU A 424 -4.74 -16.47 -25.00
CA GLU A 424 -4.08 -15.38 -25.70
C GLU A 424 -5.05 -14.21 -25.94
N MET A 425 -6.30 -14.50 -26.31
CA MET A 425 -7.31 -13.47 -26.48
C MET A 425 -7.68 -12.79 -25.15
N VAL A 426 -7.74 -13.56 -24.06
CA VAL A 426 -7.96 -13.02 -22.71
C VAL A 426 -6.80 -12.09 -22.32
N GLU A 427 -5.56 -12.49 -22.56
CA GLU A 427 -4.37 -11.67 -22.33
C GLU A 427 -4.45 -10.35 -23.11
N VAL A 428 -4.73 -10.41 -24.41
CA VAL A 428 -4.86 -9.24 -25.28
C VAL A 428 -5.94 -8.29 -24.78
N LEU A 429 -7.13 -8.81 -24.43
CA LEU A 429 -8.23 -7.97 -23.93
C LEU A 429 -7.87 -7.27 -22.61
N ILE A 430 -7.17 -7.97 -21.70
CA ILE A 430 -6.73 -7.39 -20.43
C ILE A 430 -5.68 -6.31 -20.65
N CYS A 431 -4.68 -6.57 -21.50
CA CYS A 431 -3.64 -5.61 -21.84
C CYS A 431 -4.20 -4.37 -22.53
N ILE A 432 -5.04 -4.52 -23.56
CA ILE A 432 -5.66 -3.39 -24.28
C ILE A 432 -6.46 -2.52 -23.32
N ARG A 433 -7.33 -3.16 -22.50
CA ARG A 433 -8.14 -2.44 -21.53
C ARG A 433 -7.26 -1.68 -20.54
N ASP A 434 -6.26 -2.33 -19.94
CA ASP A 434 -5.32 -1.71 -19.02
C ASP A 434 -4.59 -0.51 -19.65
N TRP A 435 -4.14 -0.64 -20.90
CA TRP A 435 -3.45 0.43 -21.62
C TRP A 435 -4.37 1.59 -21.97
N GLU A 436 -5.65 1.34 -22.29
CA GLU A 436 -6.65 2.39 -22.46
C GLU A 436 -6.91 3.14 -21.15
N HIS A 437 -7.07 2.43 -20.03
CA HIS A 437 -7.17 3.06 -18.71
C HIS A 437 -5.90 3.84 -18.36
N ALA A 438 -4.72 3.33 -18.71
CA ALA A 438 -3.46 4.04 -18.51
C ALA A 438 -3.42 5.37 -19.27
N ARG A 439 -3.87 5.39 -20.54
CA ARG A 439 -3.96 6.63 -21.33
C ARG A 439 -4.90 7.66 -20.70
N LYS A 440 -6.01 7.19 -20.12
CA LYS A 440 -7.00 8.04 -19.44
C LYS A 440 -6.68 8.33 -17.96
N ARG A 441 -5.61 7.72 -17.42
CA ARG A 441 -5.23 7.75 -16.00
C ARG A 441 -6.32 7.26 -15.04
N MET A 442 -7.05 6.20 -15.43
CA MET A 442 -8.15 5.62 -14.65
C MET A 442 -7.74 4.32 -13.92
N GLN A 443 -6.46 3.97 -13.88
CA GLN A 443 -6.02 2.72 -13.22
C GLN A 443 -6.08 2.80 -11.69
N ASN A 444 -6.13 3.99 -11.09
CA ASN A 444 -6.31 4.18 -9.63
C ASN A 444 -7.76 3.92 -9.19
N GLU A 445 -8.74 4.43 -9.96
CA GLU A 445 -10.19 4.25 -9.71
C GLU A 445 -10.54 2.76 -9.62
N MET A 446 -9.82 1.94 -10.38
CA MET A 446 -10.03 0.51 -10.39
C MET A 446 -9.58 -0.16 -9.07
N VAL A 447 -8.50 0.28 -8.41
CA VAL A 447 -7.83 -0.46 -7.31
C VAL A 447 -8.75 -0.71 -6.10
N ASP A 448 -9.65 0.23 -5.80
CA ASP A 448 -10.58 0.08 -4.68
C ASP A 448 -11.99 0.60 -4.98
N GLU A 449 -12.27 1.43 -6.00
CA GLU A 449 -13.65 1.96 -6.14
C GLU A 449 -14.67 0.89 -6.50
N GLN A 450 -14.37 -0.11 -7.33
CA GLN A 450 -15.39 -1.15 -7.62
C GLN A 450 -15.65 -2.05 -6.41
N PHE A 451 -14.62 -2.32 -5.60
CA PHE A 451 -14.76 -3.10 -4.38
C PHE A 451 -15.45 -2.27 -3.30
N ILE A 452 -15.02 -1.03 -3.07
CA ILE A 452 -15.69 -0.06 -2.18
C ILE A 452 -17.13 0.19 -2.66
N GLN A 453 -17.40 0.42 -3.96
CA GLN A 453 -18.73 0.65 -4.51
C GLN A 453 -19.67 -0.53 -4.24
N ASN A 454 -19.15 -1.77 -4.32
CA ASN A 454 -19.90 -2.95 -3.92
C ASN A 454 -20.40 -2.86 -2.46
N PHE A 455 -19.71 -2.13 -1.57
CA PHE A 455 -20.14 -1.92 -0.18
C PHE A 455 -20.80 -0.54 0.05
N SER A 456 -20.43 0.51 -0.69
CA SER A 456 -20.74 1.92 -0.42
C SER A 456 -21.95 2.47 -1.17
N ASN A 457 -22.20 2.02 -2.41
CA ASN A 457 -23.25 2.57 -3.28
C ASN A 457 -24.39 1.57 -3.52
N LEU A 458 -24.87 0.96 -2.44
CA LEU A 458 -25.98 0.01 -2.46
C LEU A 458 -27.28 0.60 -1.92
N TYR A 459 -27.47 1.89 -2.11
CA TYR A 459 -28.74 2.54 -1.80
C TYR A 459 -29.79 2.17 -2.83
N VAL A 460 -31.03 1.98 -2.36
CA VAL A 460 -32.16 1.81 -3.26
C VAL A 460 -32.61 3.19 -3.69
N ASP A 461 -32.57 3.49 -4.99
CA ASP A 461 -33.19 4.69 -5.54
C ASP A 461 -34.71 4.52 -5.60
N GLU A 462 -35.45 5.55 -5.19
CA GLU A 462 -36.93 5.57 -5.06
C GLU A 462 -37.69 5.29 -6.38
N GLY A 463 -37.00 5.14 -7.52
CA GLY A 463 -37.60 4.90 -8.84
C GLY A 463 -37.58 3.46 -9.36
N SER A 464 -37.03 2.48 -8.62
CA SER A 464 -36.90 1.10 -9.12
C SER A 464 -38.06 0.17 -8.76
N ALA A 465 -39.05 0.64 -8.00
CA ALA A 465 -40.22 -0.15 -7.59
C ALA A 465 -41.37 -0.18 -8.61
N SER A 466 -41.28 0.54 -9.75
CA SER A 466 -42.39 0.72 -10.68
C SER A 466 -42.25 0.06 -12.06
N ASN A 467 -41.13 -0.58 -12.41
CA ASN A 467 -40.93 -1.17 -13.75
C ASN A 467 -40.56 -2.68 -13.75
N GLN A 468 -41.16 -3.46 -12.86
CA GLN A 468 -41.23 -4.93 -13.03
C GLN A 468 -42.68 -5.42 -12.88
N VAL A 469 -43.57 -4.85 -13.68
CA VAL A 469 -44.79 -5.51 -14.12
C VAL A 469 -44.83 -5.32 -15.63
N GLN A 470 -44.82 -6.43 -16.38
CA GLN A 470 -44.76 -6.59 -17.84
C GLN A 470 -43.37 -6.93 -18.42
N ASN A 471 -42.94 -8.18 -18.25
CA ASN A 471 -43.04 -9.19 -19.32
C ASN A 471 -42.61 -10.56 -18.81
#